data_AF-E9PR94-F1
#
_entry.id   AF-E9PR94-F1
#
_cell.length_a   1.000
_cell.length_b   1.000
_cell.length_c   1.000
_cell.angle_alpha   90.00
_cell.angle_beta   90.00
_cell.angle_gamma   90.00
#
_symmetry.space_group_name_H-M   'P 1'
#
loop_
_entity.id
_entity.type
_entity.pdbx_description
1 polymer ?
#
loop_
_entity_poly.entity_id
_entity_poly.type
_entity_poly.pdbx_seq_one_letter_code
_entity_poly.pdbx_strand_id
1 'polypeptide(L)'
;MGDLFSTPDCKAQDERFSLIFTLGSFMNNFMTFPTGYIFDRFKTTVARLIAIFFYTTATLIIAFTSAGSAVLLFLAMPMLTIGGILFLITNLQIGNLFGQHRSTIITLYNGAFDSSSAVFLIIKLL
;
A
#
# COMPACT_ATOMS: atom_id res chain seq x y z
N MET A 1 38.72 -23.36 -11.41
CA MET A 1 37.62 -23.10 -12.36
C MET A 1 36.38 -23.76 -11.80
N GLY A 2 35.41 -22.97 -11.34
CA GLY A 2 34.19 -23.43 -10.66
C GLY A 2 34.04 -22.72 -9.31
N ASP A 3 33.25 -21.64 -9.28
CA ASP A 3 32.48 -21.08 -8.13
C ASP A 3 32.16 -19.58 -8.35
N LEU A 4 31.62 -19.23 -9.53
CA LEU A 4 31.18 -17.86 -9.85
C LEU A 4 29.65 -17.68 -9.86
N PHE A 5 28.89 -18.66 -9.37
CA PHE A 5 27.42 -18.66 -9.36
C PHE A 5 26.79 -19.00 -8.01
N SER A 6 27.48 -18.77 -6.88
CA SER A 6 26.74 -18.62 -5.62
C SER A 6 26.05 -17.26 -5.66
N THR A 7 24.75 -17.25 -5.97
CA THR A 7 23.88 -16.17 -5.53
C THR A 7 24.18 -15.95 -4.04
N PRO A 8 24.55 -14.72 -3.61
CA PRO A 8 24.72 -14.45 -2.19
C PRO A 8 23.43 -14.90 -1.48
N ASP A 9 23.56 -15.46 -0.28
CA ASP A 9 22.43 -15.98 0.49
C ASP A 9 21.39 -14.86 0.74
N CYS A 10 20.43 -14.72 -0.19
CA CYS A 10 19.44 -13.64 -0.20
C CYS A 10 18.35 -13.86 0.86
N LYS A 11 18.41 -14.94 1.64
CA LYS A 11 17.42 -15.25 2.67
C LYS A 11 17.19 -14.12 3.65
N ALA A 12 18.27 -13.49 4.14
CA ALA A 12 18.16 -12.39 5.09
C ALA A 12 17.51 -11.13 4.47
N GLN A 13 17.70 -10.91 3.17
CA GLN A 13 17.07 -9.82 2.45
C GLN A 13 15.58 -10.10 2.21
N ASP A 14 15.24 -11.31 1.78
CA ASP A 14 13.86 -11.75 1.57
C ASP A 14 13.05 -11.73 2.87
N GLU A 15 13.67 -12.11 3.99
CA GLU A 15 13.07 -12.02 5.32
C GLU A 15 12.75 -10.57 5.69
N ARG A 16 13.68 -9.64 5.44
CA ARG A 16 13.44 -8.20 5.67
C ARG A 16 12.30 -7.66 4.81
N PHE A 17 12.25 -7.99 3.53
CA PHE A 17 11.15 -7.57 2.66
C PHE A 17 9.81 -8.19 3.07
N SER A 18 9.81 -9.45 3.52
CA SER A 18 8.62 -10.11 4.06
C SER A 18 8.11 -9.42 5.33
N LEU A 19 9.01 -8.99 6.21
CA LEU A 19 8.66 -8.21 7.40
C LEU A 19 8.08 -6.83 7.03
N ILE A 20 8.71 -6.13 6.09
CA ILE A 20 8.21 -4.84 5.58
C ILE A 20 6.80 -4.99 5.01
N PHE A 21 6.56 -6.04 4.20
CA PHE A 21 5.24 -6.34 3.65
C PHE A 21 4.21 -6.67 4.75
N THR A 22 4.60 -7.45 5.75
CA THR A 22 3.76 -7.79 6.90
C THR A 22 3.35 -6.54 7.66
N LEU A 23 4.30 -5.64 7.92
CA LEU A 23 4.04 -4.38 8.61
C LEU A 23 3.08 -3.49 7.81
N GLY A 24 3.30 -3.36 6.50
CA GLY A 24 2.39 -2.62 5.62
C GLY A 24 0.98 -3.20 5.63
N SER A 25 0.83 -4.52 5.56
CA SER A 25 -0.45 -5.22 5.59
C SER A 25 -1.17 -5.08 6.94
N PHE A 26 -0.43 -5.15 8.04
CA PHE A 26 -0.96 -4.89 9.38
C PHE A 26 -1.46 -3.44 9.49
N MET A 27 -0.66 -2.47 9.03
CA MET A 27 -1.02 -1.05 9.03
C MET A 27 -2.25 -0.75 8.18
N ASN A 28 -2.39 -1.41 7.01
CA ASN A 28 -3.57 -1.28 6.16
C ASN A 28 -4.85 -1.62 6.93
N ASN A 29 -4.85 -2.73 7.68
CA ASN A 29 -6.01 -3.16 8.45
C ASN A 29 -6.21 -2.33 9.72
N PHE A 30 -5.14 -2.08 10.46
CA PHE A 30 -5.17 -1.34 11.72
C PHE A 30 -5.65 0.10 11.52
N MET A 31 -5.19 0.76 10.46
CA MET A 31 -5.54 2.15 10.18
C MET A 31 -6.93 2.32 9.56
N THR A 32 -7.61 1.26 9.10
CA THR A 32 -9.01 1.34 8.64
C THR A 32 -9.94 1.99 9.67
N PHE A 33 -9.78 1.67 10.96
CA PHE A 33 -10.61 2.25 12.01
C PHE A 33 -10.35 3.75 12.23
N PRO A 34 -9.09 4.20 12.50
CA PRO A 34 -8.78 5.63 12.59
C PRO A 34 -9.13 6.42 11.33
N THR A 35 -8.85 5.85 10.15
CA THR A 35 -9.11 6.53 8.87
C THR A 35 -10.60 6.66 8.58
N GLY A 36 -11.40 5.65 8.93
CA GLY A 36 -12.87 5.72 8.90
C GLY A 36 -13.41 6.82 9.80
N TYR A 37 -12.92 6.94 11.03
CA TYR A 37 -13.31 8.03 11.93
C TYR A 37 -12.97 9.42 11.35
N ILE A 38 -11.75 9.59 10.83
CA ILE A 38 -11.32 10.85 10.19
C ILE A 38 -12.24 11.17 9.01
N PHE A 39 -12.54 10.18 8.19
CA PHE A 39 -13.39 10.31 7.02
C PHE A 39 -14.82 10.74 7.39
N ASP A 40 -15.42 10.11 8.39
CA ASP A 40 -16.78 10.42 8.83
C ASP A 40 -16.87 11.83 9.44
N ARG A 41 -15.87 12.21 10.25
CA ARG A 41 -15.87 13.49 10.99
C ARG A 41 -15.45 14.67 10.14
N PHE A 42 -14.36 14.55 9.38
CA PHE A 42 -13.73 15.65 8.64
C PHE A 42 -14.05 15.63 7.14
N LYS A 43 -14.87 14.68 6.69
CA LYS A 43 -15.32 14.52 5.30
C LYS A 43 -14.17 14.18 4.34
N THR A 44 -14.55 14.00 3.09
CA THR A 44 -13.71 13.51 2.00
C THR A 44 -12.48 14.37 1.72
N THR A 45 -12.61 15.70 1.74
CA THR A 45 -11.51 16.60 1.35
C THR A 45 -10.32 16.47 2.30
N VAL A 46 -10.56 16.50 3.61
CA VAL A 46 -9.50 16.39 4.63
C VAL A 46 -8.87 15.00 4.58
N ALA A 47 -9.69 13.95 4.50
CA ALA A 47 -9.20 12.58 4.36
C ALA A 47 -8.28 12.40 3.13
N ARG A 48 -8.65 13.00 1.99
CA ARG A 48 -7.82 12.96 0.76
C ARG A 48 -6.53 13.75 0.88
N LEU A 49 -6.52 14.91 1.53
CA LEU A 49 -5.27 15.66 1.74
C LEU A 49 -4.29 14.88 2.63
N ILE A 50 -4.79 14.23 3.68
CA ILE A 50 -3.98 13.34 4.53
C ILE A 50 -3.45 12.16 3.71
N ALA A 51 -4.29 11.55 2.88
CA ALA A 51 -3.90 10.45 2.00
C ALA A 51 -2.76 10.86 1.04
N ILE A 52 -2.90 12.02 0.38
CA ILE A 52 -1.89 12.58 -0.52
C ILE A 52 -0.58 12.79 0.23
N PHE A 53 -0.63 13.41 1.41
CA PHE A 53 0.57 13.65 2.21
C PHE A 53 1.33 12.35 2.53
N PHE A 54 0.64 11.34 3.06
CA PHE A 54 1.27 10.05 3.39
C PHE A 54 1.78 9.33 2.15
N TYR A 55 0.96 9.27 1.10
CA TYR A 55 1.30 8.54 -0.12
C TYR A 55 2.48 9.18 -0.87
N THR A 56 2.47 10.51 -1.03
CA THR A 56 3.57 11.25 -1.66
C THR A 56 4.85 11.16 -0.83
N THR A 57 4.76 11.27 0.49
CA THR A 57 5.95 11.15 1.35
C THR A 57 6.54 9.73 1.25
N ALA A 58 5.69 8.70 1.28
CA ALA A 58 6.12 7.31 1.13
C ALA A 58 6.80 7.06 -0.23
N THR A 59 6.20 7.52 -1.33
CA THR A 59 6.77 7.33 -2.67
C THR A 59 8.07 8.09 -2.86
N LEU A 60 8.21 9.28 -2.29
CA LEU A 60 9.47 10.02 -2.27
C LEU A 60 10.55 9.27 -1.48
N ILE A 61 10.23 8.75 -0.29
CA ILE A 61 11.17 7.93 0.49
C ILE A 61 11.63 6.72 -0.34
N ILE A 62 10.69 5.99 -0.96
CA ILE A 62 11.02 4.82 -1.79
C ILE A 62 11.89 5.21 -2.98
N ALA A 63 11.57 6.31 -3.67
CA ALA A 63 12.29 6.77 -4.85
C ALA A 63 13.76 7.13 -4.58
N PHE A 64 14.06 7.67 -3.40
CA PHE A 64 15.42 8.03 -2.99
C PHE A 64 16.10 6.95 -2.11
N THR A 65 15.45 5.82 -1.88
CA THR A 65 16.04 4.70 -1.14
C THR A 65 17.10 4.00 -1.97
N SER A 66 18.21 3.65 -1.34
CA SER A 66 19.33 2.89 -1.89
C SER A 66 19.62 1.67 -1.01
N ALA A 67 20.51 0.78 -1.42
CA ALA A 67 20.90 -0.38 -0.62
C ALA A 67 21.39 0.00 0.80
N GLY A 68 22.12 1.12 0.93
CA GLY A 68 22.59 1.63 2.22
C GLY A 68 21.50 2.25 3.10
N SER A 69 20.37 2.65 2.51
CA SER A 69 19.24 3.29 3.20
C SER A 69 17.97 2.42 3.21
N ALA A 70 18.07 1.13 2.90
CA ALA A 70 16.92 0.21 2.79
C ALA A 70 16.08 0.11 4.07
N VAL A 71 16.63 0.47 5.23
CA VAL A 71 15.89 0.54 6.50
C VAL A 71 14.73 1.55 6.43
N LEU A 72 14.81 2.58 5.58
CA LEU A 72 13.72 3.55 5.38
C LEU A 72 12.44 2.90 4.81
N LEU A 73 12.53 1.73 4.19
CA LEU A 73 11.36 1.00 3.68
C LEU A 73 10.43 0.52 4.81
N PHE A 74 10.96 0.29 6.01
CA PHE A 74 10.14 0.00 7.19
C PHE A 74 9.24 1.16 7.59
N LEU A 75 9.62 2.40 7.28
CA LEU A 75 8.79 3.59 7.47
C LEU A 75 7.89 3.82 6.25
N ALA A 76 8.46 3.73 5.05
CA ALA A 76 7.76 4.09 3.83
C ALA A 76 6.55 3.19 3.54
N MET A 77 6.68 1.87 3.74
CA MET A 77 5.60 0.93 3.42
C MET A 77 4.34 1.12 4.29
N PRO A 78 4.45 1.27 5.62
CA PRO A 78 3.32 1.72 6.45
C PRO A 78 2.66 3.01 5.98
N MET A 79 3.45 4.03 5.68
CA MET A 79 2.90 5.30 5.20
C MET A 79 2.18 5.13 3.87
N LEU A 80 2.72 4.30 2.97
CA LEU A 80 2.13 3.98 1.68
C LEU A 80 0.77 3.29 1.84
N THR A 81 0.67 2.29 2.72
CA THR A 81 -0.59 1.55 2.93
C THR A 81 -1.64 2.40 3.64
N ILE A 82 -1.24 3.28 4.56
CA ILE A 82 -2.15 4.27 5.19
C ILE A 82 -2.73 5.23 4.15
N GLY A 83 -1.89 5.78 3.27
CA GLY A 83 -2.37 6.63 2.17
C GLY A 83 -3.28 5.85 1.21
N GLY A 84 -2.92 4.61 0.90
CA GLY A 84 -3.68 3.71 0.03
C GLY A 84 -5.09 3.42 0.54
N ILE A 85 -5.24 3.02 1.81
CA ILE A 85 -6.56 2.71 2.38
C ILE A 85 -7.47 3.95 2.46
N LEU A 86 -6.90 5.13 2.77
CA LEU A 86 -7.65 6.40 2.73
C LEU A 86 -8.15 6.73 1.32
N PHE A 87 -7.31 6.53 0.29
CA PHE A 87 -7.75 6.70 -1.09
C PHE A 87 -8.84 5.71 -1.48
N LEU A 88 -8.72 4.44 -1.07
CA LEU A 88 -9.77 3.45 -1.32
C LEU A 88 -11.09 3.90 -0.69
N ILE A 89 -11.13 4.14 0.62
CA ILE A 89 -12.33 4.54 1.35
C ILE A 89 -12.98 5.78 0.73
N THR A 90 -12.18 6.79 0.40
CA THR A 90 -12.70 8.02 -0.19
C THR A 90 -13.24 7.82 -1.61
N ASN A 91 -12.61 6.96 -2.42
CA ASN A 91 -13.08 6.61 -3.77
C ASN A 91 -14.36 5.77 -3.77
N LEU A 92 -14.60 4.94 -2.73
CA LEU A 92 -15.84 4.14 -2.64
C LEU A 92 -17.11 5.00 -2.66
N GLN A 93 -17.04 6.29 -2.28
CA GLN A 93 -18.16 7.23 -2.39
C GLN A 93 -18.66 7.43 -3.82
N ILE A 94 -17.81 7.23 -4.83
CA ILE A 94 -18.19 7.33 -6.23
C ILE A 94 -19.37 6.40 -6.52
N GLY A 95 -19.43 5.24 -5.86
CA GLY A 95 -20.56 4.31 -5.99
C GLY A 95 -21.91 4.94 -5.64
N ASN A 96 -21.97 5.93 -4.74
CA ASN A 96 -23.22 6.60 -4.38
C ASN A 96 -23.82 7.40 -5.56
N LEU A 97 -23.02 7.74 -6.58
CA LEU A 97 -23.48 8.45 -7.77
C LEU A 97 -24.19 7.53 -8.78
N PHE A 98 -24.08 6.20 -8.63
CA PHE A 98 -24.56 5.22 -9.62
C PHE A 98 -25.86 4.51 -9.22
N GLY A 99 -26.57 5.00 -8.20
CA GLY A 99 -27.90 4.51 -7.81
C GLY A 99 -27.97 2.98 -7.68
N GLN A 100 -28.68 2.32 -8.60
CA GLN A 100 -28.85 0.86 -8.64
C GLN A 100 -27.53 0.08 -8.81
N HIS A 101 -26.51 0.66 -9.43
CA HIS A 101 -25.21 0.01 -9.66
C HIS A 101 -24.16 0.31 -8.57
N ARG A 102 -24.56 0.98 -7.48
CA ARG A 102 -23.68 1.37 -6.37
C ARG A 102 -22.79 0.22 -5.87
N SER A 103 -23.41 -0.93 -5.61
CA SER A 103 -22.70 -2.11 -5.08
C SER A 103 -21.65 -2.62 -6.06
N THR A 104 -21.99 -2.71 -7.36
CA THR A 104 -21.06 -3.12 -8.41
C THR A 104 -19.84 -2.21 -8.48
N ILE A 105 -20.03 -0.89 -8.43
CA ILE A 105 -18.93 0.08 -8.45
C ILE A 105 -18.04 -0.07 -7.21
N ILE A 106 -18.63 -0.18 -6.02
CA ILE A 106 -17.88 -0.36 -4.77
C ILE A 106 -17.07 -1.67 -4.80
N THR A 107 -17.67 -2.77 -5.23
CA THR A 107 -16.99 -4.07 -5.32
C THR A 107 -15.89 -4.05 -6.37
N LEU A 108 -16.08 -3.34 -7.49
CA LEU A 108 -15.03 -3.17 -8.50
C LEU A 108 -13.80 -2.46 -7.94
N TYR A 109 -13.98 -1.38 -7.16
CA TYR A 109 -12.87 -0.68 -6.51
C TYR A 109 -12.14 -1.57 -5.50
N ASN A 110 -12.85 -2.32 -4.66
CA ASN A 110 -12.23 -3.26 -3.72
C ASN A 110 -11.49 -4.37 -4.47
N GLY A 111 -12.10 -4.96 -5.50
CA GLY A 111 -11.47 -6.00 -6.32
C GLY A 111 -10.20 -5.51 -7.00
N ALA A 112 -10.19 -4.29 -7.55
CA ALA A 112 -8.99 -3.69 -8.12
C ALA A 112 -7.90 -3.44 -7.07
N PHE A 113 -8.27 -3.00 -5.86
CA PHE A 113 -7.34 -2.80 -4.76
C PHE A 113 -6.71 -4.12 -4.28
N ASP A 114 -7.52 -5.14 -4.03
CA ASP A 114 -7.05 -6.44 -3.52
C ASP A 114 -6.20 -7.19 -4.57
N SER A 115 -6.61 -7.12 -5.85
CA SER A 115 -5.87 -7.73 -6.96
C SER A 115 -4.57 -7.03 -7.31
N SER A 116 -4.27 -5.84 -6.77
CA SER A 116 -2.99 -5.15 -6.99
C SER A 116 -1.78 -5.99 -6.56
N SER A 117 -1.98 -6.90 -5.58
CA SER A 117 -0.98 -7.88 -5.15
C SER A 117 -0.56 -8.87 -6.26
N ALA A 118 -1.38 -9.07 -7.29
CA ALA A 118 -1.03 -9.91 -8.44
C ALA A 118 0.19 -9.37 -9.20
N VAL A 119 0.46 -8.06 -9.15
CA VAL A 119 1.67 -7.46 -9.74
C VAL A 119 2.93 -8.06 -9.12
N PHE A 120 2.93 -8.29 -7.81
CA PHE A 120 4.05 -8.95 -7.13
C PHE A 120 4.25 -10.39 -7.62
N LEU A 121 3.16 -11.14 -7.82
CA LEU A 121 3.22 -12.51 -8.36
C LEU A 121 3.76 -12.53 -9.79
N ILE A 122 3.33 -11.60 -10.65
CA ILE A 122 3.84 -11.48 -12.02
C ILE A 122 5.34 -11.19 -12.03
N ILE A 123 5.80 -10.22 -11.24
CA ILE A 123 7.23 -9.87 -11.13
C ILE A 123 8.05 -11.07 -10.64
N LYS A 124 7.50 -11.89 -9.74
CA LYS A 124 8.20 -13.07 -9.20
C LYS A 124 8.27 -14.24 -10.19
N LEU A 125 7.34 -14.32 -11.15
CA LEU A 125 7.29 -15.38 -12.16
C LEU A 125 8.03 -15.03 -13.45
N LEU A 126 8.23 -13.73 -13.72
CA LEU A 126 9.08 -13.23 -14.81
C LEU A 126 10.56 -13.28 -14.42
#